data_AF-A0A9J5XSI3-F1
#
_entry.id   AF-A0A9J5XSI3-F1
#
_cell.length_a   1.000
_cell.length_b   1.000
_cell.length_c   1.000
_cell.angle_alpha   90.00
_cell.angle_beta   90.00
_cell.angle_gamma   90.00
#
_symmetry.space_group_name_H-M   'P 1'
#
loop_
_entity.id
_entity.type
_entity.pdbx_description
1 polymer ?
#
loop_
_entity_poly.entity_id
_entity_poly.type
_entity_poly.pdbx_seq_one_letter_code
_entity_poly.pdbx_strand_id
1 'polypeptide(L)'
;NVAAWIFNVAASTIDREFPADVILGDSRIFGGVSLYTGDPLGNAKLQLSYSTDCGSQLCYPGKLDPSKVSGKIVLCDRGGDAKVEKGSVVKQAGGAGMVLANLADSGEELVADAHLLPATMVGQKAGDKIRDYIKYVPSPTVTITFKGTVIGKSPSAPHIAAFSDRGPNYVTPEILKLDVTAPGDIKSCAHVSGLAALFRKAYPKWTTATIKSALMTTAYSIDNSGKTITDLATGQELNPFVRGLVHMDPNRALHPGLVYDIESSDYIGFLCSIDTSSMNCSEYSLASPGDLNYPSFSVVFTSESIVKYKCVVKNVGRNANVVYKVKLNAPSSVEVKVTPSKLSFSEEKRKFVKEKNSSIGEQQRIDWKCLMF
;
A
#
# COMPACT_ATOMS: atom_id res chain seq x y z
N ASN A 1 12.87 -1.64 0.62
CA ASN A 1 13.52 -2.87 0.10
C ASN A 1 13.48 -2.82 -1.43
N VAL A 2 14.54 -3.15 -2.15
CA VAL A 2 14.63 -2.97 -3.62
C VAL A 2 14.97 -4.24 -4.41
N ALA A 3 15.16 -5.37 -3.74
CA ALA A 3 15.58 -6.60 -4.41
C ALA A 3 14.45 -7.20 -5.27
N ALA A 4 14.79 -7.67 -6.48
CA ALA A 4 13.84 -8.28 -7.40
C ALA A 4 13.25 -9.61 -6.86
N TRP A 5 14.04 -10.39 -6.13
CA TRP A 5 13.60 -11.65 -5.52
C TRP A 5 12.76 -11.49 -4.26
N ILE A 6 12.67 -10.27 -3.70
CA ILE A 6 11.83 -9.99 -2.53
C ILE A 6 10.44 -9.57 -3.00
N PHE A 7 9.41 -10.04 -2.30
CA PHE A 7 8.03 -9.64 -2.56
C PHE A 7 7.67 -8.43 -1.69
N ASN A 8 7.60 -7.26 -2.30
CA ASN A 8 7.38 -5.99 -1.62
C ASN A 8 5.91 -5.62 -1.58
N VAL A 9 5.42 -5.30 -0.39
CA VAL A 9 4.00 -5.09 -0.14
C VAL A 9 3.75 -3.66 0.33
N ALA A 10 2.87 -2.96 -0.35
CA ALA A 10 2.34 -1.67 0.06
C ALA A 10 1.21 -1.85 1.06
N ALA A 11 1.00 -0.84 1.90
CA ALA A 11 -0.07 -0.82 2.88
C ALA A 11 -1.32 -0.13 2.32
N SER A 12 -2.49 -0.72 2.56
CA SER A 12 -3.78 -0.08 2.28
C SER A 12 -4.78 -0.18 3.44
N THR A 13 -5.77 0.69 3.38
CA THR A 13 -6.95 0.66 4.25
C THR A 13 -7.87 -0.52 3.94
N ILE A 14 -8.80 -0.77 4.86
CA ILE A 14 -9.93 -1.70 4.70
C ILE A 14 -11.23 -0.94 4.92
N ASP A 15 -12.36 -1.57 4.61
CA ASP A 15 -13.72 -1.03 4.77
C ASP A 15 -14.21 -0.96 6.23
N ARG A 16 -13.29 -1.14 7.19
CA ARG A 16 -13.52 -1.05 8.63
C ARG A 16 -12.82 0.17 9.19
N GLU A 17 -13.60 0.96 9.92
CA GLU A 17 -13.14 2.17 10.60
C GLU A 17 -13.49 2.18 12.07
N PHE A 18 -12.91 3.14 12.79
CA PHE A 18 -13.18 3.40 14.21
C PHE A 18 -13.52 4.87 14.44
N PRO A 19 -14.70 5.34 13.99
CA PRO A 19 -15.01 6.77 14.00
C PRO A 19 -15.17 7.31 15.42
N ALA A 20 -14.59 8.48 15.65
CA ALA A 20 -14.67 9.23 16.89
C ALA A 20 -14.82 10.72 16.56
N ASP A 21 -16.06 11.20 16.53
CA ASP A 21 -16.37 12.55 16.06
C ASP A 21 -16.08 13.60 17.13
N VAL A 22 -15.47 14.70 16.72
CA VAL A 22 -15.32 15.92 17.52
C VAL A 22 -16.56 16.79 17.33
N ILE A 23 -17.26 17.10 18.41
CA ILE A 23 -18.45 17.96 18.39
C ILE A 23 -18.14 19.23 19.17
N LEU A 24 -18.06 20.36 18.47
CA LEU A 24 -17.78 21.66 19.08
C LEU A 24 -19.00 22.23 19.82
N GLY A 25 -18.76 23.23 20.67
CA GLY A 25 -19.80 23.98 21.38
C GLY A 25 -20.87 24.56 20.47
N ASP A 26 -20.47 25.03 19.29
CA ASP A 26 -21.33 25.58 18.23
C ASP A 26 -22.02 24.52 17.34
N SER A 27 -21.89 23.24 17.70
CA SER A 27 -22.49 22.08 17.03
C SER A 27 -21.87 21.71 15.67
N ARG A 28 -20.77 22.33 15.26
CA ARG A 28 -19.98 21.79 14.14
C ARG A 28 -19.40 20.42 14.52
N ILE A 29 -19.45 19.50 13.57
CA ILE A 29 -18.97 18.12 13.73
C ILE A 29 -17.78 17.92 12.80
N PHE A 30 -16.68 17.40 13.34
CA PHE A 30 -15.52 16.98 12.58
C PHE A 30 -15.29 15.49 12.79
N GLY A 31 -15.23 14.74 11.68
CA GLY A 31 -14.92 13.33 11.72
C GLY A 31 -13.48 13.10 12.19
N GLY A 32 -13.30 12.16 13.10
CA GLY A 32 -12.01 11.70 13.58
C GLY A 32 -12.01 10.18 13.80
N VAL A 33 -10.88 9.64 14.25
CA VAL A 33 -10.73 8.21 14.53
C VAL A 33 -10.11 7.94 15.89
N SER A 34 -10.48 6.82 16.52
CA SER A 34 -9.94 6.40 17.81
C SER A 34 -10.14 4.90 18.09
N LEU A 35 -9.15 4.26 18.73
CA LEU A 35 -9.31 2.93 19.34
C LEU A 35 -9.52 3.00 20.86
N TYR A 36 -9.87 4.16 21.40
CA TYR A 36 -10.22 4.30 22.81
C TYR A 36 -11.45 3.44 23.15
N THR A 37 -11.34 2.62 24.20
CA THR A 37 -12.37 1.67 24.64
C THR A 37 -12.78 1.85 26.10
N GLY A 38 -12.27 2.88 26.77
CA GLY A 38 -12.64 3.21 28.16
C GLY A 38 -13.94 4.02 28.25
N ASP A 39 -14.17 4.60 29.43
CA ASP A 39 -15.38 5.37 29.71
C ASP A 39 -15.49 6.61 28.80
N PRO A 40 -16.62 6.79 28.08
CA PRO A 40 -16.82 7.96 27.25
C PRO A 40 -16.97 9.22 28.11
N LEU A 41 -16.75 10.40 27.51
CA LEU A 41 -16.93 11.70 28.17
C LEU A 41 -18.39 12.03 28.55
N GLY A 42 -19.34 11.18 28.17
CA GLY A 42 -20.77 11.42 28.30
C GLY A 42 -21.27 12.51 27.34
N ASN A 43 -22.46 13.04 27.62
CA ASN A 43 -23.10 14.08 26.79
C ASN A 43 -22.60 15.50 27.09
N ALA A 44 -21.75 15.67 28.11
CA ALA A 44 -21.25 16.97 28.52
C ALA A 44 -20.19 17.48 27.54
N LYS A 45 -20.28 18.76 27.14
CA LYS A 45 -19.20 19.45 26.44
C LYS A 45 -18.27 20.07 27.49
N LEU A 46 -17.00 19.67 27.45
CA LEU A 46 -15.97 20.17 28.35
C LEU A 46 -15.26 21.37 27.73
N GLN A 47 -14.57 22.17 28.55
CA GLN A 47 -13.73 23.25 28.01
C GLN A 47 -12.64 22.66 27.11
N LEU A 48 -12.39 23.34 26.00
CA LEU A 48 -11.32 23.05 25.07
C LEU A 48 -10.16 24.02 25.33
N SER A 49 -8.93 23.51 25.34
CA SER A 49 -7.73 24.35 25.44
C SER A 49 -6.72 23.95 24.38
N TYR A 50 -6.06 24.94 23.77
CA TYR A 50 -4.99 24.67 22.84
C TYR A 50 -3.70 24.42 23.62
N SER A 51 -3.01 23.35 23.27
CA SER A 51 -1.79 22.91 23.93
C SER A 51 -0.68 23.97 23.94
N THR A 52 -0.62 24.82 22.90
CA THR A 52 0.30 25.97 22.84
C THR A 52 0.10 26.92 24.01
N ASP A 53 -1.15 27.26 24.34
CA ASP A 53 -1.48 28.14 25.47
C ASP A 53 -1.25 27.44 26.83
N CYS A 54 -1.19 26.11 26.80
CA CYS A 54 -0.86 25.25 27.94
C CYS A 54 0.65 25.05 28.14
N GLY A 55 1.50 25.61 27.27
CA GLY A 55 2.97 25.55 27.40
C GLY A 55 3.68 24.61 26.42
N SER A 56 2.94 23.84 25.60
CA SER A 56 3.57 22.95 24.61
C SER A 56 2.63 22.61 23.47
N GLN A 57 2.85 23.18 22.28
CA GLN A 57 2.06 22.90 21.07
C GLN A 57 1.95 21.39 20.77
N LEU A 58 3.05 20.66 20.95
CA LEU A 58 3.11 19.22 20.69
C LEU A 58 2.80 18.37 21.94
N CYS A 59 2.42 18.96 23.08
CA CYS A 59 2.16 18.21 24.32
C CYS A 59 3.35 17.35 24.78
N TYR A 60 4.56 17.93 24.77
CA TYR A 60 5.78 17.27 25.22
C TYR A 60 5.71 16.91 26.72
N PRO A 61 6.33 15.79 27.15
CA PRO A 61 6.38 15.39 28.55
C PRO A 61 6.91 16.50 29.47
N GLY A 62 6.20 16.74 30.58
CA GLY A 62 6.59 17.72 31.60
C GLY A 62 6.49 19.20 31.19
N LYS A 63 5.87 19.52 30.03
CA LYS A 63 5.75 20.90 29.52
C LYS A 63 4.36 21.52 29.64
N LEU A 64 3.34 20.72 29.93
CA LEU A 64 1.96 21.21 30.09
C LEU A 64 1.75 21.78 31.50
N ASP A 65 1.17 22.97 31.57
CA ASP A 65 0.70 23.62 32.79
C ASP A 65 -0.60 22.95 33.29
N PRO A 66 -0.57 22.21 34.44
CA PRO A 66 -1.75 21.50 34.94
C PRO A 66 -2.93 22.43 35.24
N SER A 67 -2.69 23.69 35.61
CA SER A 67 -3.77 24.64 35.91
C SER A 67 -4.61 24.99 34.68
N LYS A 68 -4.01 24.88 33.49
CA LYS A 68 -4.68 25.15 32.22
C LYS A 68 -5.29 23.90 31.59
N VAL A 69 -4.84 22.71 31.98
CA VAL A 69 -5.23 21.41 31.41
C VAL A 69 -6.27 20.66 32.24
N SER A 70 -6.21 20.78 33.57
CA SER A 70 -7.03 19.98 34.48
C SER A 70 -8.53 20.08 34.18
N GLY A 71 -9.19 18.93 33.98
CA GLY A 71 -10.62 18.82 33.68
C GLY A 71 -11.04 19.22 32.27
N LYS A 72 -10.09 19.55 31.38
CA LYS A 72 -10.37 20.03 30.02
C LYS A 72 -10.01 19.01 28.96
N ILE A 73 -10.53 19.21 27.76
CA ILE A 73 -10.05 18.54 26.55
C ILE A 73 -8.96 19.41 25.94
N VAL A 74 -7.82 18.80 25.60
CA VAL A 74 -6.67 19.53 25.04
C VAL A 74 -6.54 19.22 23.55
N LEU A 75 -6.45 20.26 22.71
CA LEU A 75 -6.03 20.11 21.32
C LEU A 75 -4.50 20.08 21.27
N CYS A 76 -3.92 18.93 20.92
CA CYS A 76 -2.48 18.76 20.69
C CYS A 76 -2.21 18.65 19.18
N ASP A 77 -1.11 19.23 18.72
CA ASP A 77 -0.67 19.05 17.33
C ASP A 77 0.17 17.78 17.19
N ARG A 78 0.05 17.13 16.02
CA ARG A 78 0.87 15.98 15.64
C ARG A 78 2.30 16.42 15.30
N GLY A 79 3.29 15.69 15.82
CA GLY A 79 4.71 15.88 15.53
C GLY A 79 5.60 15.58 16.74
N GLY A 80 6.91 15.42 16.52
CA GLY A 80 7.90 15.18 17.58
C GLY A 80 7.78 13.77 18.19
N ASP A 81 6.89 13.61 19.18
CA ASP A 81 6.71 12.37 19.94
C ASP A 81 5.62 11.43 19.38
N ALA A 82 5.54 10.24 19.98
CA ALA A 82 4.50 9.27 19.70
C ALA A 82 3.09 9.81 20.02
N LYS A 83 2.13 9.54 19.14
CA LYS A 83 0.73 10.00 19.28
C LYS A 83 0.09 9.58 20.61
N VAL A 84 0.32 8.34 21.03
CA VAL A 84 -0.23 7.79 22.29
C VAL A 84 0.43 8.44 23.51
N GLU A 85 1.72 8.76 23.44
CA GLU A 85 2.46 9.41 24.53
C GLU A 85 1.89 10.80 24.84
N LYS A 86 1.55 11.58 23.82
CA LYS A 86 0.87 12.89 23.99
C LYS A 86 -0.42 12.76 24.80
N GLY A 87 -1.20 11.71 24.54
CA GLY A 87 -2.37 11.40 25.35
C GLY A 87 -2.03 11.10 26.81
N SER A 88 -0.97 10.32 27.06
CA SER A 88 -0.48 10.06 28.42
C SER A 88 -0.07 11.36 29.13
N VAL A 89 0.62 12.27 28.44
CA VAL A 89 1.03 13.57 29.00
C VAL A 89 -0.17 14.43 29.38
N VAL A 90 -1.19 14.52 28.51
CA VAL A 90 -2.44 15.24 28.81
C VAL A 90 -3.13 14.63 30.04
N LYS A 91 -3.22 13.30 30.11
CA LYS A 91 -3.81 12.59 31.25
C LYS A 91 -3.05 12.88 32.55
N GLN A 92 -1.71 12.84 32.53
CA GLN A 92 -0.86 13.12 33.69
C GLN A 92 -1.00 14.57 34.18
N ALA A 93 -1.25 15.52 33.28
CA ALA A 93 -1.54 16.91 33.61
C ALA A 93 -3.00 17.15 34.09
N GLY A 94 -3.81 16.09 34.26
CA GLY A 94 -5.18 16.15 34.74
C GLY A 94 -6.24 16.40 33.65
N GLY A 95 -5.86 16.32 32.37
CA GLY A 95 -6.77 16.52 31.26
C GLY A 95 -7.84 15.41 31.18
N ALA A 96 -9.06 15.81 30.84
CA ALA A 96 -10.20 14.91 30.69
C ALA A 96 -10.22 14.19 29.33
N GLY A 97 -9.60 14.78 28.30
CA GLY A 97 -9.52 14.19 26.96
C GLY A 97 -8.54 14.91 26.05
N MET A 98 -8.34 14.39 24.84
CA MET A 98 -7.43 14.98 23.85
C MET A 98 -8.01 14.95 22.43
N VAL A 99 -7.85 16.03 21.68
CA VAL A 99 -7.98 16.02 20.21
C VAL A 99 -6.58 16.14 19.63
N LEU A 100 -6.16 15.17 18.83
CA LEU A 100 -4.88 15.21 18.12
C LEU A 100 -5.12 15.70 16.68
N ALA A 101 -4.57 16.86 16.34
CA ALA A 101 -4.73 17.45 15.02
C ALA A 101 -3.49 17.28 14.15
N ASN A 102 -3.67 16.81 12.91
CA ASN A 102 -2.61 16.86 11.91
C ASN A 102 -2.21 18.31 11.59
N LEU A 103 -0.94 18.46 11.21
CA LEU A 103 -0.38 19.65 10.56
C LEU A 103 -0.21 19.39 9.05
N ALA A 104 0.23 20.41 8.31
CA ALA A 104 0.44 20.33 6.86
C ALA A 104 1.29 19.11 6.45
N ASP A 105 2.36 18.84 7.19
CA ASP A 105 3.28 17.72 6.92
C ASP A 105 2.64 16.33 7.06
N SER A 106 1.53 16.22 7.80
CA SER A 106 0.80 14.95 8.00
C SER A 106 -0.49 14.84 7.17
N GLY A 107 -0.92 15.93 6.52
CA GLY A 107 -2.10 15.95 5.64
C GLY A 107 -3.40 15.45 6.30
N GLU A 108 -4.21 14.73 5.53
CA GLU A 108 -5.54 14.24 5.93
C GLU A 108 -5.54 12.78 6.39
N GLU A 109 -4.40 12.09 6.39
CA GLU A 109 -4.36 10.69 6.82
C GLU A 109 -4.65 10.55 8.32
N LEU A 110 -5.58 9.65 8.63
CA LEU A 110 -6.00 9.33 9.98
C LEU A 110 -5.53 7.93 10.36
N VAL A 111 -5.02 7.80 11.58
CA VAL A 111 -4.62 6.51 12.16
C VAL A 111 -5.26 6.41 13.53
N ALA A 112 -6.11 5.40 13.70
CA ALA A 112 -6.78 5.16 14.97
C ALA A 112 -5.80 4.54 15.98
N ASP A 113 -5.56 5.25 17.09
CA ASP A 113 -4.69 4.80 18.18
C ASP A 113 -5.47 4.52 19.47
N ALA A 114 -4.94 3.60 20.28
CA ALA A 114 -5.50 3.27 21.59
C ALA A 114 -4.90 4.19 22.66
N HIS A 115 -5.56 5.31 22.93
CA HIS A 115 -5.14 6.28 23.94
C HIS A 115 -5.52 5.85 25.36
N LEU A 116 -4.80 6.37 26.37
CA LEU A 116 -5.07 6.11 27.80
C LEU A 116 -6.16 7.01 28.41
N LEU A 117 -6.66 7.98 27.65
CA LEU A 117 -7.78 8.86 27.96
C LEU A 117 -8.67 9.00 26.71
N PRO A 118 -9.92 9.50 26.85
CA PRO A 118 -10.77 9.79 25.69
C PRO A 118 -10.05 10.71 24.70
N ALA A 119 -9.72 10.18 23.53
CA ALA A 119 -9.02 10.95 22.52
C ALA A 119 -9.44 10.58 21.10
N THR A 120 -9.34 11.54 20.19
CA THR A 120 -9.59 11.33 18.76
C THR A 120 -8.58 12.08 17.92
N MET A 121 -8.28 11.53 16.75
CA MET A 121 -7.39 12.14 15.77
C MET A 121 -8.19 12.73 14.60
N VAL A 122 -7.84 13.95 14.18
CA VAL A 122 -8.47 14.66 13.06
C VAL A 122 -7.45 15.11 12.01
N GLY A 123 -7.90 15.23 10.76
CA GLY A 123 -7.08 15.66 9.62
C GLY A 123 -6.71 17.13 9.70
N GLN A 124 -5.80 17.59 8.84
CA GLN A 124 -5.27 18.96 8.87
C GLN A 124 -6.36 20.02 8.72
N LYS A 125 -7.27 19.87 7.75
CA LYS A 125 -8.39 20.81 7.53
C LYS A 125 -9.33 20.92 8.72
N ALA A 126 -9.60 19.80 9.39
CA ALA A 126 -10.43 19.79 10.61
C ALA A 126 -9.66 20.43 11.78
N GLY A 127 -8.38 20.09 11.93
CA GLY A 127 -7.47 20.68 12.91
C GLY A 127 -7.41 22.20 12.82
N ASP A 128 -7.26 22.76 11.61
CA ASP A 128 -7.24 24.21 11.40
C ASP A 128 -8.54 24.88 11.83
N LYS A 129 -9.69 24.30 11.47
CA LYS A 129 -11.00 24.83 11.88
C LYS A 129 -11.23 24.76 13.38
N ILE A 130 -10.67 23.76 14.06
CA ILE A 130 -10.73 23.63 15.52
C ILE A 130 -9.78 24.64 16.18
N ARG A 131 -8.58 24.88 15.62
CA ARG A 131 -7.67 25.95 16.06
C ARG A 131 -8.33 27.33 15.95
N ASP A 132 -8.98 27.61 14.82
CA ASP A 132 -9.75 28.85 14.62
C ASP A 132 -10.89 28.97 15.64
N TYR A 133 -11.61 27.88 15.92
CA TYR A 133 -12.65 27.87 16.94
C TYR A 133 -12.11 28.28 18.32
N ILE A 134 -10.96 27.72 18.74
CA ILE A 134 -10.34 28.08 20.02
C ILE A 134 -9.93 29.55 20.04
N LYS A 135 -9.42 30.07 18.92
CA LYS A 135 -8.93 31.45 18.81
C LYS A 135 -10.06 32.49 18.88
N TYR A 136 -11.19 32.23 18.24
CA TYR A 136 -12.24 33.24 18.05
C TYR A 136 -13.45 33.09 18.98
N VAL A 137 -13.63 31.94 19.62
CA VAL A 137 -14.78 31.71 20.52
C VAL A 137 -14.36 31.82 21.98
N PRO A 138 -14.94 32.74 22.76
CA PRO A 138 -14.72 32.81 24.20
C PRO A 138 -15.18 31.51 24.88
N SER A 139 -14.33 30.95 25.75
CA SER A 139 -14.60 29.71 26.50
C SER A 139 -15.07 28.55 25.59
N PRO A 140 -14.25 28.13 24.61
CA PRO A 140 -14.62 27.11 23.65
C PRO A 140 -14.90 25.78 24.37
N THR A 141 -15.90 25.04 23.91
CA THR A 141 -16.25 23.73 24.47
C THR A 141 -16.30 22.66 23.39
N VAL A 142 -16.12 21.41 23.79
CA VAL A 142 -16.06 20.25 22.89
C VAL A 142 -16.43 18.96 23.60
N THR A 143 -16.89 17.98 22.85
CA THR A 143 -16.98 16.58 23.29
C THR A 143 -16.52 15.65 22.16
N ILE A 144 -16.26 14.39 22.49
CA ILE A 144 -15.87 13.34 21.55
C ILE A 144 -16.91 12.22 21.63
N THR A 145 -17.51 11.87 20.50
CA THR A 145 -18.46 10.76 20.40
C THR A 145 -17.82 9.58 19.69
N PHE A 146 -17.66 8.48 20.40
CA PHE A 146 -17.12 7.24 19.87
C PHE A 146 -18.23 6.40 19.24
N LYS A 147 -18.06 6.00 17.98
CA LYS A 147 -19.02 5.15 17.25
C LYS A 147 -18.63 3.67 17.27
N GLY A 148 -17.51 3.33 17.90
CA GLY A 148 -16.97 1.97 17.92
C GLY A 148 -16.50 1.53 16.54
N THR A 149 -16.64 0.24 16.25
CA THR A 149 -16.26 -0.31 14.94
C THR A 149 -17.39 -0.12 13.93
N VAL A 150 -17.10 0.52 12.82
CA VAL A 150 -18.03 0.68 11.69
C VAL A 150 -17.46 -0.05 10.48
N ILE A 151 -18.29 -0.86 9.83
CA ILE A 151 -17.96 -1.51 8.55
C ILE A 151 -18.93 -0.97 7.52
N GLY A 152 -18.42 -0.46 6.40
CA GLY A 152 -19.27 0.17 5.40
C GLY A 152 -18.56 0.51 4.11
N LYS A 153 -19.32 1.06 3.15
CA LYS A 153 -18.79 1.49 1.85
C LYS A 153 -18.26 2.93 1.86
N SER A 154 -18.31 3.61 3.01
CA SER A 154 -17.90 4.99 3.15
C SER A 154 -17.05 5.15 4.41
N PRO A 155 -15.82 5.69 4.27
CA PRO A 155 -15.14 5.95 3.00
C PRO A 155 -14.92 4.65 2.22
N SER A 156 -14.70 4.76 0.91
CA SER A 156 -14.44 3.58 0.10
C SER A 156 -13.15 2.89 0.54
N ALA A 157 -12.96 1.64 0.16
CA ALA A 157 -11.74 0.89 0.44
C ALA A 157 -11.45 -0.13 -0.68
N PRO A 158 -10.18 -0.48 -0.91
CA PRO A 158 -8.98 0.02 -0.25
C PRO A 158 -8.49 1.39 -0.79
N HIS A 159 -7.78 2.15 0.04
CA HIS A 159 -6.93 3.28 -0.36
C HIS A 159 -5.48 2.99 0.01
N ILE A 160 -4.51 3.48 -0.76
CA ILE A 160 -3.10 3.36 -0.38
C ILE A 160 -2.83 4.26 0.82
N ALA A 161 -2.24 3.69 1.87
CA ALA A 161 -1.92 4.43 3.09
C ALA A 161 -0.87 5.52 2.82
N ALA A 162 -1.01 6.69 3.43
CA ALA A 162 -0.15 7.83 3.14
C ALA A 162 1.29 7.64 3.62
N PHE A 163 1.55 6.79 4.62
CA PHE A 163 2.91 6.41 5.02
C PHE A 163 3.56 5.31 4.16
N SER A 164 2.81 4.62 3.29
CA SER A 164 3.33 3.47 2.54
C SER A 164 4.49 3.88 1.62
N ASP A 165 5.64 3.22 1.66
CA ASP A 165 6.70 3.53 0.71
C ASP A 165 6.22 3.44 -0.74
N ARG A 166 6.87 4.20 -1.62
CA ARG A 166 6.55 4.26 -3.04
C ARG A 166 7.85 4.21 -3.84
N GLY A 167 7.87 3.51 -4.97
CA GLY A 167 9.02 3.46 -5.88
C GLY A 167 9.37 4.80 -6.59
N PRO A 168 10.12 4.82 -7.70
CA PRO A 168 10.68 3.66 -8.36
C PRO A 168 11.77 3.00 -7.50
N ASN A 169 12.21 1.83 -7.96
CA ASN A 169 13.40 1.21 -7.43
C ASN A 169 14.63 2.06 -7.80
N TYR A 170 15.32 2.61 -6.79
CA TYR A 170 16.45 3.52 -7.03
C TYR A 170 17.75 2.80 -7.45
N VAL A 171 17.79 1.47 -7.37
CA VAL A 171 18.95 0.66 -7.81
C VAL A 171 18.73 0.13 -9.22
N THR A 172 17.53 -0.38 -9.50
CA THR A 172 17.14 -0.93 -10.81
C THR A 172 15.76 -0.42 -11.20
N PRO A 173 15.67 0.80 -11.76
CA PRO A 173 14.37 1.43 -12.04
C PRO A 173 13.54 0.68 -13.10
N GLU A 174 14.14 -0.21 -13.88
CA GLU A 174 13.48 -1.15 -14.80
C GLU A 174 12.67 -2.23 -14.06
N ILE A 175 12.96 -2.46 -12.76
CA ILE A 175 12.15 -3.33 -11.90
C ILE A 175 11.19 -2.46 -11.08
N LEU A 176 9.91 -2.52 -11.45
CA LEU A 176 8.85 -1.80 -10.74
C LEU A 176 8.74 -2.27 -9.29
N LYS A 177 8.72 -1.31 -8.37
CA LYS A 177 8.41 -1.51 -6.94
C LYS A 177 7.44 -0.42 -6.48
N LEU A 178 6.48 -0.70 -5.60
CA LEU A 178 6.22 -1.97 -4.89
C LEU A 178 5.50 -3.00 -5.78
N ASP A 179 5.40 -4.26 -5.32
CA ASP A 179 4.90 -5.35 -6.18
C ASP A 179 3.38 -5.50 -6.11
N VAL A 180 2.80 -5.41 -4.90
CA VAL A 180 1.35 -5.44 -4.66
C VAL A 180 1.02 -4.61 -3.42
N THR A 181 -0.27 -4.40 -3.20
CA THR A 181 -0.83 -3.79 -2.00
C THR A 181 -1.66 -4.82 -1.23
N ALA A 182 -1.58 -4.77 0.10
CA ALA A 182 -2.37 -5.59 1.00
C ALA A 182 -2.96 -4.78 2.15
N PRO A 183 -3.97 -5.33 2.86
CA PRO A 183 -4.54 -4.70 4.03
C PRO A 183 -3.56 -4.51 5.19
N GLY A 184 -3.65 -3.34 5.81
CA GLY A 184 -3.05 -3.02 7.09
C GLY A 184 -1.76 -2.22 6.96
N ASP A 185 -1.34 -1.64 8.08
CA ASP A 185 -0.11 -0.87 8.22
C ASP A 185 1.13 -1.80 8.14
N ILE A 186 1.94 -1.90 9.19
CA ILE A 186 3.07 -2.85 9.30
C ILE A 186 2.66 -4.33 9.12
N LYS A 187 1.36 -4.65 9.11
CA LYS A 187 0.82 -6.01 9.02
C LYS A 187 0.62 -6.50 7.58
N SER A 188 0.77 -5.64 6.58
CA SER A 188 0.62 -6.01 5.16
C SER A 188 1.51 -7.18 4.74
N CYS A 189 2.78 -7.16 5.16
CA CYS A 189 3.73 -8.25 4.88
C CYS A 189 3.30 -9.59 5.49
N ALA A 190 2.65 -9.59 6.65
CA ALA A 190 2.17 -10.80 7.31
C ALA A 190 0.99 -11.43 6.54
N HIS A 191 0.07 -10.61 6.02
CA HIS A 191 -1.00 -11.10 5.15
C HIS A 191 -0.43 -11.81 3.93
N VAL A 192 0.50 -11.16 3.20
CA VAL A 192 1.11 -11.76 2.01
C VAL A 192 1.92 -13.00 2.33
N SER A 193 2.63 -13.03 3.46
CA SER A 193 3.36 -14.22 3.92
C SER A 193 2.43 -15.40 4.22
N GLY A 194 1.30 -15.14 4.90
CA GLY A 194 0.27 -16.14 5.17
C GLY A 194 -0.36 -16.68 3.88
N LEU A 195 -0.69 -15.80 2.93
CA LEU A 195 -1.13 -16.21 1.60
C LEU A 195 -0.08 -17.08 0.91
N ALA A 196 1.17 -16.64 0.85
CA ALA A 196 2.24 -17.39 0.20
C ALA A 196 2.40 -18.81 0.78
N ALA A 197 2.23 -18.98 2.09
CA ALA A 197 2.22 -20.29 2.74
C ALA A 197 1.01 -21.15 2.30
N LEU A 198 -0.19 -20.58 2.22
CA LEU A 198 -1.37 -21.27 1.70
C LEU A 198 -1.18 -21.68 0.23
N PHE A 199 -0.60 -20.82 -0.60
CA PHE A 199 -0.26 -21.13 -1.98
C PHE A 199 0.76 -22.26 -2.09
N ARG A 200 1.79 -22.28 -1.25
CA ARG A 200 2.74 -23.40 -1.19
C ARG A 200 2.06 -24.70 -0.80
N LYS A 201 1.05 -24.67 0.08
CA LYS A 201 0.28 -25.85 0.44
C LYS A 201 -0.64 -26.33 -0.70
N ALA A 202 -1.34 -25.40 -1.35
CA ALA A 202 -2.27 -25.69 -2.44
C ALA A 202 -1.53 -26.13 -3.73
N TYR A 203 -0.35 -25.55 -3.98
CA TYR A 203 0.48 -25.80 -5.15
C TYR A 203 1.95 -26.08 -4.76
N PRO A 204 2.26 -27.29 -4.26
CA PRO A 204 3.59 -27.62 -3.73
C PRO A 204 4.76 -27.46 -4.72
N LYS A 205 4.46 -27.55 -6.02
CA LYS A 205 5.45 -27.42 -7.11
C LYS A 205 5.68 -25.98 -7.57
N TRP A 206 4.88 -25.02 -7.11
CA TRP A 206 5.07 -23.62 -7.50
C TRP A 206 6.31 -23.04 -6.82
N THR A 207 7.13 -22.33 -7.59
CA THR A 207 8.27 -21.58 -7.08
C THR A 207 7.79 -20.32 -6.33
N THR A 208 8.69 -19.65 -5.62
CA THR A 208 8.38 -18.34 -5.00
C THR A 208 8.01 -17.31 -6.07
N ALA A 209 8.70 -17.31 -7.21
CA ALA A 209 8.41 -16.44 -8.35
C ALA A 209 7.04 -16.74 -8.97
N THR A 210 6.67 -18.01 -9.11
CA THR A 210 5.32 -18.40 -9.58
C THR A 210 4.22 -17.85 -8.66
N ILE A 211 4.38 -17.98 -7.33
CA ILE A 211 3.39 -17.46 -6.36
C ILE A 211 3.30 -15.93 -6.44
N LYS A 212 4.46 -15.25 -6.50
CA LYS A 212 4.54 -13.80 -6.67
C LYS A 212 3.83 -13.36 -7.96
N SER A 213 4.10 -14.03 -9.07
CA SER A 213 3.45 -13.74 -10.36
C SER A 213 1.95 -13.96 -10.30
N ALA A 214 1.46 -15.03 -9.66
CA ALA A 214 0.03 -15.27 -9.51
C ALA A 214 -0.63 -14.12 -8.75
N LEU A 215 -0.07 -13.70 -7.62
CA LEU A 215 -0.62 -12.62 -6.80
C LEU A 215 -0.58 -11.25 -7.50
N MET A 216 0.47 -10.95 -8.25
CA MET A 216 0.59 -9.68 -9.00
C MET A 216 -0.36 -9.62 -10.20
N THR A 217 -0.41 -10.66 -11.03
CA THR A 217 -1.16 -10.64 -12.30
C THR A 217 -2.68 -10.75 -12.12
N THR A 218 -3.15 -11.20 -10.95
CA THR A 218 -4.59 -11.29 -10.64
C THR A 218 -5.09 -10.19 -9.71
N ALA A 219 -4.22 -9.28 -9.30
CA ALA A 219 -4.57 -8.13 -8.48
C ALA A 219 -5.54 -7.17 -9.19
N TYR A 220 -6.16 -6.28 -8.43
CA TYR A 220 -7.16 -5.32 -8.92
C TYR A 220 -6.81 -3.88 -8.54
N SER A 221 -7.35 -2.92 -9.27
CA SER A 221 -7.08 -1.48 -9.09
C SER A 221 -8.33 -0.66 -8.76
N ILE A 222 -9.46 -1.32 -8.50
CA ILE A 222 -10.77 -0.70 -8.27
C ILE A 222 -11.21 -0.90 -6.82
N ASP A 223 -11.70 0.14 -6.17
CA ASP A 223 -12.22 0.10 -4.81
C ASP A 223 -13.67 -0.43 -4.72
N ASN A 224 -14.18 -0.58 -3.50
CA ASN A 224 -15.55 -1.05 -3.25
C ASN A 224 -16.66 -0.07 -3.68
N SER A 225 -16.31 1.14 -4.15
CA SER A 225 -17.22 2.11 -4.76
C SER A 225 -17.25 2.02 -6.29
N GLY A 226 -16.39 1.18 -6.89
CA GLY A 226 -16.26 1.02 -8.32
C GLY A 226 -15.34 2.04 -8.99
N LYS A 227 -14.57 2.81 -8.21
CA LYS A 227 -13.60 3.80 -8.69
C LYS A 227 -12.18 3.28 -8.59
N THR A 228 -11.24 3.92 -9.29
CA THR A 228 -9.82 3.63 -9.14
C THR A 228 -9.39 3.87 -7.69
N ILE A 229 -8.59 2.96 -7.14
CA ILE A 229 -7.99 3.10 -5.81
C ILE A 229 -7.24 4.45 -5.75
N THR A 230 -7.39 5.16 -4.63
CA THR A 230 -6.78 6.48 -4.41
C THR A 230 -5.57 6.37 -3.48
N ASP A 231 -4.59 7.25 -3.66
CA ASP A 231 -3.45 7.42 -2.75
C ASP A 231 -3.77 8.52 -1.71
N LEU A 232 -3.79 8.16 -0.42
CA LEU A 232 -4.10 9.11 0.66
C LEU A 232 -3.02 10.18 0.88
N ALA A 233 -1.78 9.97 0.40
CA ALA A 233 -0.74 10.99 0.49
C ALA A 233 -0.96 12.14 -0.52
N THR A 234 -1.50 11.85 -1.70
CA THR A 234 -1.67 12.84 -2.78
C THR A 234 -3.13 13.23 -3.01
N GLY A 235 -4.07 12.40 -2.56
CA GLY A 235 -5.50 12.51 -2.86
C GLY A 235 -5.83 12.19 -4.33
N GLN A 236 -4.91 11.59 -5.08
CA GLN A 236 -5.07 11.28 -6.51
C GLN A 236 -5.34 9.80 -6.75
N GLU A 237 -6.12 9.49 -7.80
CA GLU A 237 -6.33 8.13 -8.28
C GLU A 237 -5.00 7.52 -8.75
N LEU A 238 -4.84 6.22 -8.51
CA LEU A 238 -3.73 5.45 -9.05
C LEU A 238 -3.82 5.40 -10.57
N ASN A 239 -2.95 6.13 -11.26
CA ASN A 239 -2.77 5.95 -12.70
C ASN A 239 -1.73 4.86 -12.98
N PRO A 240 -1.67 4.30 -14.20
CA PRO A 240 -0.71 3.23 -14.56
C PRO A 240 0.77 3.58 -14.33
N PHE A 241 1.10 4.87 -14.18
CA PHE A 241 2.44 5.35 -13.85
C PHE A 241 2.69 5.45 -12.34
N VAL A 242 1.64 5.36 -11.52
CA VAL A 242 1.77 5.21 -10.06
C VAL A 242 2.09 3.75 -9.73
N ARG A 243 3.37 3.40 -9.98
CA ARG A 243 4.20 2.54 -9.12
C ARG A 243 3.71 1.11 -8.82
N GLY A 244 2.94 0.48 -9.72
CA GLY A 244 2.60 -0.95 -9.61
C GLY A 244 1.65 -1.29 -8.46
N LEU A 245 0.97 -0.28 -7.89
CA LEU A 245 0.13 -0.45 -6.73
C LEU A 245 -1.25 -0.99 -7.15
N VAL A 246 -1.41 -2.29 -6.98
CA VAL A 246 -2.67 -3.01 -7.18
C VAL A 246 -2.95 -3.84 -5.93
N HIS A 247 -4.21 -3.94 -5.54
CA HIS A 247 -4.59 -4.69 -4.37
C HIS A 247 -4.75 -6.17 -4.69
N MET A 248 -4.17 -7.04 -3.87
CA MET A 248 -4.17 -8.47 -4.11
C MET A 248 -5.59 -9.08 -4.05
N ASP A 249 -5.85 -10.09 -4.89
CA ASP A 249 -7.03 -10.93 -4.86
C ASP A 249 -6.61 -12.40 -4.66
N PRO A 250 -6.70 -12.93 -3.43
CA PRO A 250 -6.27 -14.30 -3.13
C PRO A 250 -7.06 -15.35 -3.93
N ASN A 251 -8.36 -15.14 -4.15
CA ASN A 251 -9.23 -16.12 -4.79
C ASN A 251 -8.96 -16.19 -6.29
N ARG A 252 -8.77 -15.05 -6.96
CA ARG A 252 -8.35 -15.04 -8.37
C ARG A 252 -6.92 -15.60 -8.53
N ALA A 253 -6.03 -15.30 -7.58
CA ALA A 253 -4.65 -15.79 -7.60
C ALA A 253 -4.55 -17.32 -7.52
N LEU A 254 -5.57 -18.03 -7.01
CA LEU A 254 -5.61 -19.50 -7.05
C LEU A 254 -5.64 -20.04 -8.48
N HIS A 255 -6.18 -19.29 -9.43
CA HIS A 255 -6.32 -19.71 -10.82
C HIS A 255 -5.86 -18.59 -11.79
N PRO A 256 -4.55 -18.27 -11.80
CA PRO A 256 -4.03 -17.12 -12.54
C PRO A 256 -3.99 -17.37 -14.06
N GLY A 257 -4.12 -18.63 -14.50
CA GLY A 257 -4.01 -19.04 -15.89
C GLY A 257 -2.56 -19.03 -16.37
N LEU A 258 -1.94 -17.85 -16.44
CA LEU A 258 -0.55 -17.66 -16.83
C LEU A 258 0.28 -17.12 -15.67
N VAL A 259 1.55 -17.51 -15.62
CA VAL A 259 2.54 -16.98 -14.66
C VAL A 259 3.86 -16.66 -15.36
N TYR A 260 4.55 -15.67 -14.84
CA TYR A 260 5.94 -15.32 -15.15
C TYR A 260 6.82 -16.04 -14.13
N ASP A 261 7.35 -17.19 -14.53
CA ASP A 261 8.25 -17.97 -13.67
C ASP A 261 9.68 -17.45 -13.80
N ILE A 262 10.44 -17.51 -12.71
CA ILE A 262 11.82 -17.04 -12.65
C ILE A 262 12.64 -18.12 -11.96
N GLU A 263 13.71 -18.55 -12.60
CA GLU A 263 14.65 -19.53 -12.08
C GLU A 263 15.85 -18.84 -11.41
N SER A 264 16.62 -19.59 -10.61
CA SER A 264 17.79 -19.03 -9.93
C SER A 264 18.84 -18.47 -10.92
N SER A 265 18.98 -19.10 -12.09
CA SER A 265 19.83 -18.63 -13.19
C SER A 265 19.41 -17.26 -13.73
N ASP A 266 18.11 -16.97 -13.77
CA ASP A 266 17.61 -15.67 -14.23
C ASP A 266 17.99 -14.56 -13.26
N TYR A 267 17.99 -14.83 -11.95
CA TYR A 267 18.46 -13.88 -10.94
C TYR A 267 19.97 -13.65 -11.02
N ILE A 268 20.75 -14.68 -11.36
CA ILE A 268 22.20 -14.52 -11.61
C ILE A 268 22.42 -13.66 -12.85
N GLY A 269 21.71 -13.94 -13.95
CA GLY A 269 21.77 -13.11 -15.16
C GLY A 269 21.34 -11.66 -14.92
N PHE A 270 20.34 -11.44 -14.06
CA PHE A 270 19.93 -10.11 -13.61
C PHE A 270 21.03 -9.41 -12.80
N LEU A 271 21.64 -10.07 -11.83
CA LEU A 271 22.75 -9.50 -11.07
C LEU A 271 23.92 -9.13 -11.99
N CYS A 272 24.25 -10.01 -12.93
CA CYS A 272 25.28 -9.78 -13.95
C CYS A 272 24.98 -8.59 -14.88
N SER A 273 23.71 -8.25 -15.10
CA SER A 273 23.32 -7.06 -15.87
C SER A 273 23.49 -5.74 -15.11
N ILE A 274 23.64 -5.81 -13.78
CA ILE A 274 23.83 -4.65 -12.89
C ILE A 274 25.31 -4.50 -12.53
N ASP A 275 25.94 -5.59 -12.10
CA ASP A 275 27.33 -5.65 -11.66
C ASP A 275 27.95 -7.00 -12.03
N THR A 276 29.02 -6.94 -12.80
CA THR A 276 29.76 -8.11 -13.32
C THR A 276 30.89 -8.57 -12.40
N SER A 277 31.20 -7.83 -11.34
CA SER A 277 32.39 -8.05 -10.51
C SER A 277 32.24 -9.15 -9.46
N SER A 278 31.00 -9.54 -9.13
CA SER A 278 30.69 -10.36 -7.96
C SER A 278 30.35 -11.82 -8.28
N MET A 279 30.12 -12.19 -9.55
CA MET A 279 29.64 -13.53 -9.96
C MET A 279 30.18 -13.96 -11.33
N ASN A 280 30.11 -15.26 -11.66
CA ASN A 280 30.47 -15.76 -12.98
C ASN A 280 29.35 -15.46 -13.99
N CYS A 281 29.51 -14.39 -14.75
CA CYS A 281 28.55 -13.89 -15.73
C CYS A 281 28.73 -14.45 -17.14
N SER A 282 29.65 -15.41 -17.33
CA SER A 282 29.93 -16.00 -18.65
C SER A 282 28.84 -16.96 -19.13
N GLU A 283 28.09 -17.56 -18.20
CA GLU A 283 27.09 -18.60 -18.48
C GLU A 283 25.65 -18.06 -18.46
N TYR A 284 25.40 -17.00 -17.68
CA TYR A 284 24.08 -16.39 -17.48
C TYR A 284 24.19 -14.88 -17.62
N SER A 285 23.68 -14.32 -18.71
CA SER A 285 23.65 -12.87 -18.92
C SER A 285 22.30 -12.41 -19.45
N LEU A 286 21.75 -11.38 -18.80
CA LEU A 286 20.66 -10.57 -19.33
C LEU A 286 21.25 -9.30 -19.93
N ALA A 287 20.65 -8.79 -21.01
CA ALA A 287 21.13 -7.58 -21.67
C ALA A 287 20.83 -6.31 -20.85
N SER A 288 19.72 -6.33 -20.10
CA SER A 288 19.30 -5.26 -19.21
C SER A 288 18.65 -5.85 -17.94
N PRO A 289 18.69 -5.13 -16.81
CA PRO A 289 17.90 -5.49 -15.62
C PRO A 289 16.40 -5.69 -15.94
N GLY A 290 15.86 -4.95 -16.92
CA GLY A 290 14.46 -5.07 -17.35
C GLY A 290 14.12 -6.34 -18.14
N ASP A 291 15.12 -7.12 -18.58
CA ASP A 291 14.90 -8.41 -19.23
C ASP A 291 14.64 -9.56 -18.24
N LEU A 292 14.72 -9.29 -16.92
CA LEU A 292 14.25 -10.24 -15.94
C LEU A 292 12.77 -10.53 -16.21
N ASN A 293 12.38 -11.81 -16.20
CA ASN A 293 11.02 -12.26 -16.50
C ASN A 293 10.01 -11.91 -15.39
N TYR A 294 9.87 -10.62 -15.11
CA TYR A 294 9.15 -10.05 -13.99
C TYR A 294 7.69 -9.75 -14.39
N PRO A 295 6.70 -9.97 -13.50
CA PRO A 295 5.28 -9.81 -13.81
C PRO A 295 4.80 -8.34 -13.86
N SER A 296 5.70 -7.40 -14.19
CA SER A 296 5.40 -5.99 -14.40
C SER A 296 6.50 -5.37 -15.27
N PHE A 297 6.17 -4.30 -15.98
CA PHE A 297 7.12 -3.57 -16.83
C PHE A 297 7.34 -2.16 -16.26
N SER A 298 8.60 -1.72 -16.24
CA SER A 298 8.98 -0.33 -15.99
C SER A 298 9.99 0.07 -17.06
N VAL A 299 9.75 1.19 -17.74
CA VAL A 299 10.63 1.69 -18.80
C VAL A 299 11.27 2.98 -18.34
N VAL A 300 12.59 3.05 -18.49
CA VAL A 300 13.35 4.28 -18.30
C VAL A 300 13.82 4.75 -19.67
N PHE A 301 13.30 5.88 -20.14
CA PHE A 301 13.77 6.51 -21.35
C PHE A 301 14.95 7.41 -21.00
N THR A 302 16.14 7.08 -21.50
CA THR A 302 17.35 7.90 -21.36
C THR A 302 17.63 8.63 -22.67
N SER A 303 18.23 7.95 -23.64
CA SER A 303 18.59 8.45 -24.97
C SER A 303 17.94 7.65 -26.11
N GLU A 304 17.58 6.39 -25.86
CA GLU A 304 16.86 5.56 -26.82
C GLU A 304 15.36 5.84 -26.75
N SER A 305 14.76 6.05 -27.92
CA SER A 305 13.31 6.18 -28.04
C SER A 305 12.60 4.83 -28.05
N ILE A 306 13.31 3.70 -28.15
CA ILE A 306 12.70 2.37 -28.26
C ILE A 306 13.32 1.41 -27.26
N VAL A 307 12.52 0.88 -26.34
CA VAL A 307 12.93 -0.15 -25.38
C VAL A 307 12.23 -1.47 -25.71
N LYS A 308 12.97 -2.57 -25.63
CA LYS A 308 12.48 -3.92 -25.94
C LYS A 308 12.68 -4.82 -24.74
N TYR A 309 11.61 -5.46 -24.30
CA TYR A 309 11.66 -6.49 -23.27
C TYR A 309 11.23 -7.84 -23.83
N LYS A 310 11.96 -8.89 -23.46
CA LYS A 310 11.56 -10.27 -23.68
C LYS A 310 10.96 -10.83 -22.39
N CYS A 311 9.80 -11.46 -22.49
CA CYS A 311 9.20 -12.17 -21.38
C CYS A 311 8.78 -13.57 -21.80
N VAL A 312 8.61 -14.45 -20.82
CA VAL A 312 8.22 -15.83 -21.00
C VAL A 312 7.08 -16.13 -20.03
N VAL A 313 5.94 -16.56 -20.56
CA VAL A 313 4.80 -16.95 -19.73
C VAL A 313 4.61 -18.45 -19.77
N LYS A 314 4.16 -19.00 -18.64
CA LYS A 314 3.88 -20.41 -18.44
C LYS A 314 2.41 -20.60 -18.13
N ASN A 315 1.77 -21.54 -18.82
CA ASN A 315 0.38 -21.92 -18.53
C ASN A 315 0.32 -22.84 -17.31
N VAL A 316 -0.36 -22.38 -16.27
CA VAL A 316 -0.67 -23.13 -15.04
C VAL A 316 -2.18 -23.36 -14.88
N GLY A 317 -2.97 -22.94 -15.86
CA GLY A 317 -4.41 -23.22 -15.92
C GLY A 317 -4.70 -24.70 -16.10
N ARG A 318 -5.91 -25.11 -15.70
CA ARG A 318 -6.37 -26.50 -15.85
C ARG A 318 -6.49 -26.93 -17.32
N ASN A 319 -6.81 -25.99 -18.21
CA ASN A 319 -6.93 -26.26 -19.64
C ASN A 319 -5.55 -26.06 -20.32
N ALA A 320 -5.00 -27.15 -20.85
CA ALA A 320 -3.75 -27.14 -21.59
C ALA A 320 -3.90 -26.63 -23.04
N ASN A 321 -5.13 -26.61 -23.57
CA ASN A 321 -5.49 -26.16 -24.92
C ASN A 321 -6.25 -24.83 -24.82
N VAL A 322 -5.53 -23.72 -24.84
CA VAL A 322 -6.09 -22.38 -24.62
C VAL A 322 -5.34 -21.33 -25.44
N VAL A 323 -6.08 -20.32 -25.90
CA VAL A 323 -5.53 -19.17 -26.63
C VAL A 323 -5.81 -17.90 -25.86
N TYR A 324 -4.75 -17.19 -25.47
CA TYR A 324 -4.84 -15.87 -24.85
C TYR A 324 -4.65 -14.79 -25.92
N LYS A 325 -5.45 -13.72 -25.85
CA LYS A 325 -5.31 -12.53 -26.70
C LYS A 325 -4.79 -11.38 -25.85
N VAL A 326 -3.76 -10.69 -26.34
CA VAL A 326 -3.18 -9.54 -25.65
C VAL A 326 -4.10 -8.33 -25.83
N LYS A 327 -4.42 -7.65 -24.71
CA LYS A 327 -5.09 -6.35 -24.71
C LYS A 327 -4.11 -5.31 -24.17
N LEU A 328 -3.92 -4.22 -24.90
CA LEU A 328 -3.02 -3.14 -24.53
C LEU A 328 -3.81 -1.93 -24.07
N ASN A 329 -3.31 -1.26 -23.04
CA ASN A 329 -3.79 0.04 -22.59
C ASN A 329 -2.55 0.93 -22.41
N ALA A 330 -2.18 1.62 -23.50
CA ALA A 330 -1.02 2.49 -23.53
C ALA A 330 -1.46 3.95 -23.26
N PRO A 331 -0.65 4.74 -22.54
CA PRO A 331 -0.91 6.16 -22.37
C PRO A 331 -0.74 6.92 -23.69
N SER A 332 -1.31 8.12 -23.79
CA SER A 332 -1.26 8.93 -25.02
C SER A 332 0.15 9.35 -25.45
N SER A 333 1.15 9.25 -24.57
CA SER A 333 2.53 9.69 -24.81
C SER A 333 3.50 8.57 -25.18
N VAL A 334 3.08 7.30 -25.17
CA VAL A 334 3.95 6.14 -25.46
C VAL A 334 3.19 5.14 -26.31
N GLU A 335 3.81 4.61 -27.35
CA GLU A 335 3.25 3.51 -28.12
C GLU A 335 3.78 2.17 -27.60
N VAL A 336 2.86 1.22 -27.38
CA VAL A 336 3.20 -0.12 -26.90
C VAL A 336 2.80 -1.13 -27.97
N LYS A 337 3.74 -1.98 -28.38
CA LYS A 337 3.53 -3.05 -29.34
C LYS A 337 3.99 -4.39 -28.78
N VAL A 338 3.11 -5.39 -28.90
CA VAL A 338 3.40 -6.74 -28.42
C VAL A 338 3.41 -7.74 -29.56
N THR A 339 4.41 -8.63 -29.58
CA THR A 339 4.53 -9.71 -30.56
C THR A 339 4.91 -11.05 -29.88
N PRO A 340 4.14 -12.13 -30.08
CA PRO A 340 2.88 -12.20 -30.81
C PRO A 340 1.69 -11.63 -30.02
N SER A 341 0.64 -11.16 -30.70
CA SER A 341 -0.60 -10.66 -30.07
C SER A 341 -1.56 -11.76 -29.59
N LYS A 342 -1.25 -13.03 -29.89
CA LYS A 342 -1.98 -14.21 -29.45
C LYS A 342 -1.00 -15.28 -28.97
N LEU A 343 -1.29 -15.89 -27.83
CA LEU A 343 -0.49 -16.95 -27.21
C LEU A 343 -1.32 -18.24 -27.20
N SER A 344 -0.90 -19.22 -28.00
CA SER A 344 -1.63 -20.49 -28.16
C SER A 344 -0.89 -21.65 -27.50
N PHE A 345 -1.49 -22.18 -26.43
CA PHE A 345 -1.03 -23.34 -25.67
C PHE A 345 -1.77 -24.60 -26.11
N SER A 346 -1.06 -25.73 -26.24
CA SER A 346 -1.66 -27.03 -26.57
C SER A 346 -0.89 -28.21 -25.98
N GLU A 347 -1.57 -29.30 -25.61
CA GLU A 347 -0.92 -30.50 -25.05
C GLU A 347 0.20 -31.06 -25.94
N GLU A 348 0.04 -30.98 -27.26
CA GLU A 348 1.06 -31.40 -28.23
C GLU A 348 2.35 -30.60 -28.06
N LYS A 349 2.27 -29.27 -27.88
CA LYS A 349 3.45 -28.43 -27.59
C LYS A 349 4.11 -28.78 -26.26
N ARG A 350 3.35 -29.35 -25.30
CA ARG A 350 3.90 -29.85 -24.03
C ARG A 350 4.74 -31.12 -24.22
N LYS A 351 4.35 -31.99 -25.16
CA LYS A 351 5.09 -33.22 -25.51
C LYS A 351 6.38 -32.91 -26.26
N PHE A 352 6.38 -31.95 -27.19
CA PHE A 352 7.60 -31.49 -27.87
C PHE A 352 8.68 -30.94 -26.91
N VAL A 353 8.29 -30.26 -25.84
CA VAL A 353 9.22 -29.81 -24.79
C VAL A 353 9.78 -31.01 -24.00
N LYS A 354 8.95 -32.05 -23.76
CA LYS A 354 9.33 -33.27 -23.05
C LYS A 354 10.34 -34.13 -23.82
N GLU A 355 10.29 -34.14 -25.15
CA GLU A 355 11.25 -34.87 -26.00
C GLU A 355 12.60 -34.15 -26.15
N LYS A 356 12.66 -32.82 -26.00
CA LYS A 356 13.91 -32.05 -26.14
C LYS A 356 14.71 -31.85 -24.84
N ASN A 357 14.10 -31.93 -23.66
CA ASN A 357 14.76 -31.67 -22.37
C ASN A 357 14.55 -32.82 -21.37
N SER A 358 15.46 -33.79 -21.31
CA SER A 358 15.35 -34.96 -20.42
C SER A 358 15.67 -34.72 -18.93
N SER A 359 15.65 -33.47 -18.44
CA SER A 359 15.88 -33.18 -17.02
C SER A 359 15.14 -31.96 -16.44
N ILE A 360 14.23 -31.32 -17.19
CA ILE A 360 13.44 -30.16 -16.71
C ILE A 360 11.95 -30.46 -16.83
N GLY A 361 11.20 -30.34 -15.73
CA GLY A 361 9.83 -30.84 -15.56
C GLY A 361 8.77 -30.32 -16.55
N GLU A 362 7.66 -31.08 -16.63
CA GLU A 362 6.53 -30.95 -17.58
C GLU A 362 5.85 -29.56 -17.65
N GLN A 363 6.36 -28.59 -18.42
CA GLN A 363 5.75 -27.25 -18.48
C GLN A 363 5.77 -26.62 -19.89
N GLN A 364 4.62 -26.06 -20.30
CA GLN A 364 4.50 -25.27 -21.53
C GLN A 364 4.94 -23.83 -21.26
N ARG A 365 5.93 -23.34 -22.02
CA ARG A 365 6.42 -21.95 -21.98
C ARG A 365 6.26 -21.31 -23.37
N ILE A 366 5.88 -20.04 -23.42
CA ILE A 366 5.82 -19.25 -24.66
C ILE A 366 6.56 -17.93 -24.44
N ASP A 367 7.52 -17.66 -25.31
CA ASP A 367 8.24 -16.38 -25.40
C ASP A 367 7.40 -15.33 -26.10
N TRP A 368 7.45 -14.09 -25.60
CA TRP A 368 6.83 -12.94 -26.26
C TRP A 368 7.67 -11.68 -26.01
N LYS A 369 7.55 -10.70 -26.92
CA LYS A 369 8.30 -9.45 -26.88
C LYS A 369 7.34 -8.28 -26.73
N CYS A 370 7.65 -7.39 -25.79
CA CYS A 370 7.03 -6.09 -25.66
C CYS A 370 8.02 -5.02 -26.17
N LEU A 371 7.59 -4.23 -27.14
CA LEU A 371 8.29 -3.05 -27.64
C LEU A 371 7.54 -1.82 -27.13
N MET A 372 8.25 -0.90 -26.50
CA MET A 372 7.73 0.40 -26.08
C MET A 372 8.55 1.49 -26.74
N PHE A 373 7.89 2.46 -27.37
CA PHE A 373 8.55 3.51 -28.14
C PHE A 373 7.82 4.86 -28.12
#